data_AF-A0A2J5I0U1-F1
#
_entry.id   AF-A0A2J5I0U1-F1
#
_cell.length_a   1.000
_cell.length_b   1.000
_cell.length_c   1.000
_cell.angle_alpha   90.00
_cell.angle_beta   90.00
_cell.angle_gamma   90.00
#
_symmetry.space_group_name_H-M   'P 1'
#
loop_
_entity.id
_entity.type
_entity.pdbx_description
1 polymer ?
#
loop_
_entity_poly.entity_id
_entity_poly.type
_entity_poly.pdbx_seq_one_letter_code
_entity_poly.pdbx_strand_id
1 'polypeptide(L)'
;MSHTSFLGLEGLHVFVTEAASPVGKQAVQEFLYHGCKVSAFDSNQPDPSQPTISTEDYAHLNTLQGNGSDEESVRSSIALACKRFGPINILLVNADCAAARSHSPIWDVPLETWEEVHRVTVRGPFLAVKHFLGAAQTAQRTLGRELENLAVVLVGGEPGLVQSVKDDIVRLNGNARINAVGLDERNAARPEDVVRTVLFLASHRVAGQITGQCLGATGRTTNAVTGPQAIQSIPAALSPPKRNKIRIAVSIDLDAVSGWLGTGHHPDVVMADYSSGFFAAQVGVPRLLKMLKKLGLADRCTWFIPGHSAESFPAEVKQVVDSGCEIGLHGYAHEGAYQMTPEQERDVLVRCIDLATKLTGKKPVGYRAPLYQLRESTLDLLEEYGFEYDASLTDRDCHPFFAPRRPPLQTIDFSQPASSWMNPIEPTTADRRPLVCVPCNWYMEDMTPMQYLPHTHNSHGYTDVRVIENLWRDRFLWIRENEENPVFPVLMHPDTSGMAHVIGMLERLLGWLKGWGDEVEFCQTGEIARWYRAQH
;
A
#
# COMPACT_ATOMS: atom_id res chain seq x y z
N MET A 1 9.76 -30.02 -36.64
CA MET A 1 10.20 -28.74 -36.03
C MET A 1 9.44 -28.62 -34.74
N SER A 2 10.10 -28.74 -33.58
CA SER A 2 9.41 -28.74 -32.29
C SER A 2 8.77 -27.39 -32.05
N HIS A 3 7.44 -27.35 -31.92
CA HIS A 3 6.73 -26.18 -31.41
C HIS A 3 7.16 -25.98 -29.95
N THR A 4 8.20 -25.17 -29.71
CA THR A 4 8.46 -24.62 -28.38
C THR A 4 7.31 -23.66 -28.05
N SER A 5 6.42 -24.05 -27.15
CA SER A 5 5.36 -23.17 -26.66
C SER A 5 5.97 -22.00 -25.89
N PHE A 6 5.22 -20.90 -25.84
CA PHE A 6 5.58 -19.70 -25.10
C PHE A 6 5.91 -20.00 -23.61
N LEU A 7 5.28 -21.01 -23.02
CA LEU A 7 5.46 -21.37 -21.61
C LEU A 7 6.71 -22.22 -21.34
N GLY A 8 7.31 -22.87 -22.34
CA GLY A 8 8.52 -23.67 -22.13
C GLY A 8 8.31 -24.85 -21.17
N LEU A 9 7.14 -25.49 -21.22
CA LEU A 9 6.77 -26.61 -20.35
C LEU A 9 7.02 -27.98 -21.00
N GLU A 10 7.46 -28.02 -22.24
CA GLU A 10 7.52 -29.23 -23.05
C GLU A 10 8.44 -30.27 -22.40
N GLY A 11 7.99 -31.53 -22.35
CA GLY A 11 8.76 -32.65 -21.84
C GLY A 11 8.91 -32.72 -20.31
N LEU A 12 8.45 -31.69 -19.58
CA LEU A 12 8.44 -31.71 -18.12
C LEU A 12 7.42 -32.70 -17.58
N HIS A 13 7.73 -33.27 -16.42
CA HIS A 13 6.82 -34.19 -15.73
C HIS A 13 5.99 -33.44 -14.68
N VAL A 14 4.68 -33.54 -14.81
CA VAL A 14 3.68 -32.88 -13.96
C VAL A 14 2.90 -33.92 -13.17
N PHE A 15 2.74 -33.71 -11.87
CA PHE A 15 1.87 -34.52 -11.02
C PHE A 15 0.66 -33.69 -10.61
N VAL A 16 -0.55 -34.17 -10.90
CA VAL A 16 -1.82 -33.46 -10.63
C VAL A 16 -2.63 -34.26 -9.61
N THR A 17 -2.93 -33.67 -8.45
CA THR A 17 -3.86 -34.27 -7.47
C THR A 17 -5.31 -33.94 -7.80
N GLU A 18 -6.26 -34.75 -7.32
CA GLU A 18 -7.70 -34.59 -7.58
C GLU A 18 -8.00 -34.38 -9.08
N ALA A 19 -7.32 -35.18 -9.92
CA ALA A 19 -7.30 -35.02 -11.36
C ALA A 19 -8.66 -35.28 -12.05
N ALA A 20 -9.63 -35.91 -11.36
CA ALA A 20 -10.96 -36.16 -11.87
C ALA A 20 -11.95 -34.99 -11.61
N SER A 21 -11.56 -34.01 -10.78
CA SER A 21 -12.32 -32.78 -10.56
C SER A 21 -12.40 -31.90 -11.82
N PRO A 22 -13.32 -30.92 -11.91
CA PRO A 22 -13.41 -30.03 -13.07
C PRO A 22 -12.10 -29.29 -13.39
N VAL A 23 -11.43 -28.74 -12.38
CA VAL A 23 -10.14 -28.06 -12.53
C VAL A 23 -9.02 -29.06 -12.85
N GLY A 24 -9.01 -30.21 -12.17
CA GLY A 24 -8.03 -31.27 -12.40
C GLY A 24 -8.05 -31.79 -13.84
N LYS A 25 -9.25 -32.05 -14.38
CA LYS A 25 -9.44 -32.50 -15.77
C LYS A 25 -8.91 -31.47 -16.77
N GLN A 26 -9.27 -30.21 -16.58
CA GLN A 26 -8.79 -29.13 -17.44
C GLN A 26 -7.27 -28.99 -17.36
N ALA A 27 -6.67 -29.11 -16.17
CA ALA A 27 -5.23 -29.02 -15.99
C ALA A 27 -4.50 -30.15 -16.71
N VAL A 28 -4.99 -31.39 -16.59
CA VAL A 28 -4.42 -32.54 -17.30
C VAL A 28 -4.41 -32.30 -18.82
N GLN A 29 -5.53 -31.83 -19.37
CA GLN A 29 -5.63 -31.53 -20.81
C GLN A 29 -4.64 -30.44 -21.26
N GLU A 30 -4.56 -29.33 -20.53
CA GLU A 30 -3.68 -28.22 -20.91
C GLU A 30 -2.20 -28.55 -20.77
N PHE A 31 -1.80 -29.27 -19.72
CA PHE A 31 -0.40 -29.71 -19.60
C PHE A 31 0.00 -30.69 -20.71
N LEU A 32 -0.90 -31.61 -21.10
CA LEU A 32 -0.68 -32.49 -22.26
C LEU A 32 -0.58 -31.67 -23.55
N TYR A 33 -1.47 -30.70 -23.76
CA TYR A 33 -1.45 -29.80 -24.92
C TYR A 33 -0.12 -29.02 -25.02
N HIS A 34 0.47 -28.64 -23.88
CA HIS A 34 1.79 -28.03 -23.80
C HIS A 34 2.97 -29.03 -23.87
N GLY A 35 2.70 -30.29 -24.20
CA GLY A 35 3.71 -31.33 -24.41
C GLY A 35 4.33 -31.88 -23.12
N CYS A 36 3.68 -31.72 -21.98
CA CYS A 36 4.14 -32.30 -20.71
C CYS A 36 3.85 -33.79 -20.62
N LYS A 37 4.59 -34.49 -19.77
CA LYS A 37 4.22 -35.82 -19.26
C LYS A 37 3.40 -35.62 -17.98
N VAL A 38 2.20 -36.16 -17.90
CA VAL A 38 1.27 -35.90 -16.80
C VAL A 38 0.97 -37.19 -16.04
N SER A 39 1.23 -37.20 -14.73
CA SER A 39 0.72 -38.19 -13.79
C SER A 39 -0.53 -37.64 -13.10
N ALA A 40 -1.70 -38.15 -13.47
CA ALA A 40 -3.00 -37.76 -12.96
C ALA A 40 -3.40 -38.67 -11.78
N PHE A 41 -3.47 -38.11 -10.57
CA PHE A 41 -3.75 -38.82 -9.33
C PHE A 41 -5.09 -38.42 -8.75
N ASP A 42 -5.95 -39.40 -8.46
CA ASP A 42 -7.28 -39.17 -7.89
C ASP A 42 -7.77 -40.38 -7.07
N SER A 43 -8.74 -40.16 -6.18
CA SER A 43 -9.39 -41.23 -5.42
C SER A 43 -10.24 -42.16 -6.30
N ASN A 44 -10.85 -41.59 -7.35
CA ASN A 44 -11.55 -42.32 -8.39
C ASN A 44 -10.58 -42.62 -9.55
N GLN A 45 -10.77 -43.73 -10.25
CA GLN A 45 -9.97 -44.00 -11.44
C GLN A 45 -10.24 -42.91 -12.48
N PRO A 46 -9.23 -42.12 -12.92
CA PRO A 46 -9.44 -41.09 -13.92
C PRO A 46 -9.87 -41.75 -15.23
N ASP A 47 -11.05 -41.40 -15.76
CA ASP A 47 -11.56 -41.96 -17.01
C ASP A 47 -10.70 -41.47 -18.19
N PRO A 48 -9.93 -42.37 -18.87
CA PRO A 48 -9.09 -41.98 -19.99
C PRO A 48 -9.91 -41.57 -21.22
N SER A 49 -11.20 -41.94 -21.30
CA SER A 49 -11.97 -41.96 -22.54
C SER A 49 -12.55 -40.61 -23.00
N GLN A 50 -12.00 -39.48 -22.55
CA GLN A 50 -12.46 -38.19 -23.06
C GLN A 50 -12.13 -38.03 -24.57
N PRO A 51 -13.08 -37.57 -25.41
CA PRO A 51 -13.02 -37.68 -26.87
C PRO A 51 -12.00 -36.78 -27.60
N THR A 52 -11.09 -36.13 -26.88
CA THR A 52 -10.19 -35.07 -27.40
C THR A 52 -8.69 -35.37 -27.25
N ILE A 53 -8.30 -36.52 -26.72
CA ILE A 53 -6.88 -36.86 -26.47
C ILE A 53 -6.30 -37.60 -27.69
N SER A 54 -5.23 -37.06 -28.29
CA SER A 54 -4.56 -37.69 -29.43
C SER A 54 -3.76 -38.93 -29.00
N THR A 55 -3.43 -39.83 -29.94
CA THR A 55 -2.60 -41.03 -29.65
C THR A 55 -1.22 -40.70 -29.05
N GLU A 56 -0.67 -39.52 -29.35
CA GLU A 56 0.60 -39.06 -28.77
C GLU A 56 0.42 -38.60 -27.30
N ASP A 57 -0.69 -37.95 -26.98
CA ASP A 57 -1.00 -37.51 -25.62
C ASP A 57 -1.22 -38.69 -24.66
N TYR A 58 -1.78 -39.79 -25.15
CA TYR A 58 -1.91 -41.03 -24.37
C TYR A 58 -0.56 -41.62 -23.92
N ALA A 59 0.52 -41.43 -24.69
CA ALA A 59 1.85 -41.89 -24.29
C ALA A 59 2.44 -41.05 -23.15
N HIS A 60 1.97 -39.80 -23.00
CA HIS A 60 2.40 -38.85 -22.00
C HIS A 60 1.50 -38.79 -20.76
N LEU A 61 0.39 -39.54 -20.72
CA LEU A 61 -0.50 -39.63 -19.57
C LEU A 61 -0.24 -40.90 -18.74
N ASN A 62 -0.22 -40.76 -17.42
CA ASN A 62 -0.16 -41.84 -16.44
C ASN A 62 -1.24 -41.63 -15.39
N THR A 63 -2.24 -42.52 -15.32
CA THR A 63 -3.33 -42.41 -14.34
C THR A 63 -3.01 -43.24 -13.10
N LEU A 64 -3.17 -42.64 -11.92
CA LEU A 64 -2.87 -43.23 -10.63
C LEU A 64 -4.11 -43.11 -9.74
N GLN A 65 -4.52 -44.21 -9.12
CA GLN A 65 -5.63 -44.22 -8.18
C GLN A 65 -5.10 -44.29 -6.75
N GLY A 66 -5.57 -43.39 -5.88
CA GLY A 66 -5.29 -43.45 -4.45
C GLY A 66 -5.91 -42.31 -3.67
N ASN A 67 -5.96 -42.45 -2.36
CA ASN A 67 -6.47 -41.43 -1.45
C ASN A 67 -5.39 -40.36 -1.21
N GLY A 68 -5.64 -39.11 -1.61
CA GLY A 68 -4.71 -37.99 -1.41
C GLY A 68 -4.55 -37.54 0.04
N SER A 69 -5.47 -37.95 0.90
CA SER A 69 -5.37 -37.73 2.35
C SER A 69 -4.60 -38.83 3.07
N ASP A 70 -4.26 -39.95 2.41
CA ASP A 70 -3.49 -41.03 3.00
C ASP A 70 -2.00 -40.92 2.63
N GLU A 71 -1.12 -40.96 3.64
CA GLU A 71 0.30 -40.68 3.45
C GLU A 71 1.02 -41.76 2.62
N GLU A 72 0.69 -43.03 2.84
CA GLU A 72 1.32 -44.13 2.12
C GLU A 72 0.85 -44.17 0.65
N SER A 73 -0.44 -43.91 0.43
CA SER A 73 -1.04 -43.73 -0.90
C SER A 73 -0.35 -42.62 -1.70
N VAL A 74 -0.17 -41.43 -1.11
CA VAL A 74 0.53 -40.30 -1.77
C VAL A 74 2.00 -40.65 -2.05
N ARG A 75 2.71 -41.19 -1.06
CA ARG A 75 4.12 -41.57 -1.18
C ARG A 75 4.36 -42.60 -2.28
N SER A 76 3.56 -43.67 -2.31
CA SER A 76 3.66 -44.73 -3.30
C SER A 76 3.28 -44.24 -4.71
N SER A 77 2.28 -43.38 -4.83
CA SER A 77 1.86 -42.79 -6.12
C SER A 77 2.93 -41.88 -6.72
N ILE A 78 3.58 -41.05 -5.90
CA ILE A 78 4.72 -40.22 -6.35
C ILE A 78 5.89 -41.11 -6.81
N ALA A 79 6.18 -42.20 -6.10
CA ALA A 79 7.23 -43.14 -6.51
C ALA A 79 6.89 -43.82 -7.85
N LEU A 80 5.63 -44.23 -8.07
CA LEU A 80 5.16 -44.80 -9.34
C LEU A 80 5.23 -43.80 -10.49
N ALA A 81 4.83 -42.54 -10.25
CA ALA A 81 4.98 -41.45 -11.22
C ALA A 81 6.45 -41.26 -11.61
N CYS A 82 7.35 -41.15 -10.63
CA CYS A 82 8.78 -41.00 -10.87
C CYS A 82 9.35 -42.18 -11.66
N LYS A 83 8.90 -43.41 -11.38
CA LYS A 83 9.31 -44.61 -12.13
C LYS A 83 8.88 -44.57 -13.60
N ARG A 84 7.71 -43.98 -13.90
CA ARG A 84 7.14 -43.92 -15.25
C ARG A 84 7.81 -42.86 -16.13
N PHE A 85 7.94 -41.63 -15.63
CA PHE A 85 8.36 -40.49 -16.45
C PHE A 85 9.67 -39.82 -15.99
N GLY A 86 10.29 -40.31 -14.92
CA GLY A 86 11.44 -39.67 -14.28
C GLY A 86 11.02 -38.64 -13.23
N PRO A 87 11.97 -37.85 -12.69
CA PRO A 87 11.69 -36.87 -11.65
C PRO A 87 10.52 -35.95 -12.01
N ILE A 88 9.64 -35.68 -11.04
CA ILE A 88 8.54 -34.73 -11.22
C ILE A 88 9.12 -33.31 -11.14
N ASN A 89 8.81 -32.48 -12.13
CA ASN A 89 9.19 -31.07 -12.17
C ASN A 89 8.11 -30.19 -11.53
N ILE A 90 6.83 -30.49 -11.79
CA ILE A 90 5.71 -29.62 -11.40
C ILE A 90 4.72 -30.43 -10.59
N LEU A 91 4.35 -29.94 -9.40
CA LEU A 91 3.24 -30.44 -8.61
C LEU A 91 2.07 -29.46 -8.69
N LEU A 92 0.94 -29.91 -9.23
CA LEU A 92 -0.34 -29.24 -9.09
C LEU A 92 -1.12 -29.90 -7.96
N VAL A 93 -1.30 -29.16 -6.87
CA VAL A 93 -2.14 -29.56 -5.74
C VAL A 93 -3.52 -28.94 -5.91
N ASN A 94 -4.48 -29.69 -6.41
CA ASN A 94 -5.87 -29.26 -6.43
C ASN A 94 -6.58 -29.76 -5.15
N ALA A 95 -6.99 -28.84 -4.29
CA ALA A 95 -7.60 -29.13 -3.00
C ALA A 95 -9.14 -29.07 -3.11
N ASP A 96 -9.72 -29.83 -4.04
CA ASP A 96 -11.16 -29.83 -4.26
C ASP A 96 -11.87 -30.82 -3.33
N CYS A 97 -12.77 -30.33 -2.47
CA CYS A 97 -13.56 -31.18 -1.58
C CYS A 97 -15.05 -31.04 -1.87
N ALA A 98 -15.71 -32.14 -2.25
CA ALA A 98 -17.15 -32.14 -2.51
C ALA A 98 -17.97 -31.80 -1.26
N ALA A 99 -17.54 -32.22 -0.07
CA ALA A 99 -18.20 -31.91 1.20
C ALA A 99 -18.16 -30.40 1.54
N ALA A 100 -17.12 -29.67 1.10
CA ALA A 100 -17.03 -28.22 1.28
C ALA A 100 -18.06 -27.43 0.46
N ARG A 101 -18.71 -28.06 -0.54
CA ARG A 101 -19.76 -27.45 -1.37
C ARG A 101 -21.17 -27.62 -0.81
N SER A 102 -21.32 -28.21 0.37
CA SER A 102 -22.63 -28.31 1.03
C SER A 102 -23.10 -26.93 1.50
N HIS A 103 -24.32 -26.53 1.14
CA HIS A 103 -24.88 -25.21 1.44
C HIS A 103 -25.57 -25.14 2.81
N SER A 104 -25.25 -26.06 3.72
CA SER A 104 -25.80 -26.03 5.08
C SER A 104 -25.20 -24.85 5.86
N PRO A 105 -26.02 -24.09 6.61
CA PRO A 105 -25.49 -23.13 7.57
C PRO A 105 -24.50 -23.79 8.54
N ILE A 106 -23.48 -23.07 8.99
CA ILE A 106 -22.37 -23.64 9.77
C ILE A 106 -22.83 -24.39 11.03
N TRP A 107 -23.93 -23.96 11.66
CA TRP A 107 -24.50 -24.61 12.85
C TRP A 107 -25.23 -25.94 12.57
N ASP A 108 -25.50 -26.25 11.30
CA ASP A 108 -26.15 -27.49 10.85
C ASP A 108 -25.14 -28.48 10.21
N VAL A 109 -23.86 -28.11 10.10
CA VAL A 109 -22.82 -28.95 9.50
C VAL A 109 -22.37 -30.00 10.53
N PRO A 110 -22.50 -31.32 10.25
CA PRO A 110 -21.95 -32.36 11.11
C PRO A 110 -20.44 -32.24 11.27
N LEU A 111 -19.91 -32.53 12.45
CA LEU A 111 -18.47 -32.45 12.73
C LEU A 111 -17.68 -33.34 11.76
N GLU A 112 -18.20 -34.52 11.44
CA GLU A 112 -17.58 -35.49 10.53
C GLU A 112 -17.38 -34.89 9.13
N THR A 113 -18.33 -34.06 8.67
CA THR A 113 -18.25 -33.34 7.40
C THR A 113 -17.13 -32.29 7.46
N TRP A 114 -17.03 -31.53 8.56
CA TRP A 114 -15.95 -30.55 8.75
C TRP A 114 -14.57 -31.20 8.82
N GLU A 115 -14.44 -32.32 9.55
CA GLU A 115 -13.21 -33.09 9.64
C GLU A 115 -12.79 -33.65 8.28
N GLU A 116 -13.74 -34.09 7.46
CA GLU A 116 -13.47 -34.56 6.11
C GLU A 116 -12.97 -33.42 5.20
N VAL A 117 -13.57 -32.23 5.29
CA VAL A 117 -13.06 -31.04 4.59
C VAL A 117 -11.61 -30.78 4.97
N HIS A 118 -11.27 -30.71 6.26
CA HIS A 118 -9.89 -30.51 6.69
C HIS A 118 -8.93 -31.62 6.25
N ARG A 119 -9.40 -32.87 6.25
CA ARG A 119 -8.60 -34.01 5.80
C ARG A 119 -8.19 -33.83 4.34
N VAL A 120 -9.13 -33.44 3.48
CA VAL A 120 -8.89 -33.26 2.05
C VAL A 120 -8.16 -31.95 1.75
N THR A 121 -8.59 -30.81 2.30
CA THR A 121 -8.11 -29.47 1.90
C THR A 121 -6.88 -28.98 2.65
N VAL A 122 -6.53 -29.60 3.77
CA VAL A 122 -5.34 -29.23 4.58
C VAL A 122 -4.33 -30.36 4.61
N ARG A 123 -4.74 -31.56 5.07
CA ARG A 123 -3.81 -32.69 5.19
C ARG A 123 -3.36 -33.19 3.82
N GLY A 124 -4.25 -33.30 2.83
CA GLY A 124 -3.92 -33.70 1.47
C GLY A 124 -2.79 -32.85 0.83
N PRO A 125 -2.97 -31.52 0.72
CA PRO A 125 -1.93 -30.62 0.23
C PRO A 125 -0.59 -30.73 0.95
N PHE A 126 -0.60 -30.82 2.29
CA PHE A 126 0.61 -31.01 3.06
C PHE A 126 1.37 -32.29 2.65
N LEU A 127 0.65 -33.43 2.53
CA LEU A 127 1.25 -34.70 2.15
C LEU A 127 1.80 -34.66 0.72
N ALA A 128 1.07 -34.09 -0.22
CA ALA A 128 1.49 -33.96 -1.61
C ALA A 128 2.80 -33.16 -1.72
N VAL A 129 2.86 -31.98 -1.08
CA VAL A 129 4.05 -31.12 -1.08
C VAL A 129 5.23 -31.80 -0.39
N LYS A 130 5.02 -32.40 0.80
CA LYS A 130 6.05 -33.10 1.56
C LYS A 130 6.73 -34.19 0.72
N HIS A 131 5.95 -35.08 0.11
CA HIS A 131 6.50 -36.22 -0.63
C HIS A 131 7.05 -35.83 -2.00
N PHE A 132 6.48 -34.81 -2.64
CA PHE A 132 7.05 -34.25 -3.87
C PHE A 132 8.45 -33.65 -3.63
N LEU A 133 8.60 -32.80 -2.61
CA LEU A 133 9.89 -32.19 -2.30
C LEU A 133 10.93 -33.22 -1.84
N GLY A 134 10.50 -34.25 -1.09
CA GLY A 134 11.38 -35.38 -0.74
C GLY A 134 11.86 -36.16 -1.96
N ALA A 135 10.98 -36.40 -2.94
CA ALA A 135 11.33 -37.05 -4.20
C ALA A 135 12.27 -36.17 -5.05
N ALA A 136 12.00 -34.87 -5.15
CA ALA A 136 12.85 -33.90 -5.85
C ALA A 136 14.26 -33.84 -5.24
N GLN A 137 14.37 -33.79 -3.91
CA GLN A 137 15.66 -33.83 -3.22
C GLN A 137 16.45 -35.10 -3.55
N THR A 138 15.79 -36.25 -3.53
CA THR A 138 16.41 -37.53 -3.85
C THR A 138 16.90 -37.56 -5.31
N ALA A 139 16.08 -37.07 -6.24
CA ALA A 139 16.42 -36.98 -7.66
C ALA A 139 17.62 -36.05 -7.90
N GLN A 140 17.63 -34.84 -7.32
CA GLN A 140 18.73 -33.89 -7.47
C GLN A 140 20.05 -34.43 -6.95
N ARG A 141 20.04 -35.08 -5.78
CA ARG A 141 21.22 -35.75 -5.22
C ARG A 141 21.76 -36.84 -6.14
N THR A 142 20.85 -37.64 -6.71
CA THR A 142 21.21 -38.74 -7.62
C THR A 142 21.77 -38.21 -8.95
N LEU A 143 21.22 -37.11 -9.46
CA LEU A 143 21.66 -36.50 -10.72
C LEU A 143 22.88 -35.59 -10.57
N GLY A 144 23.23 -35.17 -9.35
CA GLY A 144 24.30 -34.21 -9.08
C GLY A 144 24.04 -32.79 -9.60
N ARG A 145 22.77 -32.46 -9.91
CA ARG A 145 22.34 -31.15 -10.40
C ARG A 145 20.93 -30.82 -9.94
N GLU A 146 20.59 -29.53 -9.95
CA GLU A 146 19.23 -29.05 -9.69
C GLU A 146 18.28 -29.48 -10.81
N LEU A 147 17.02 -29.77 -10.45
CA LEU A 147 15.97 -30.05 -11.43
C LEU A 147 15.53 -28.74 -12.10
N GLU A 148 15.31 -28.80 -13.40
CA GLU A 148 14.76 -27.67 -14.15
C GLU A 148 13.28 -27.49 -13.84
N ASN A 149 12.83 -26.24 -13.77
CA ASN A 149 11.45 -25.84 -13.56
C ASN A 149 10.74 -26.54 -12.38
N LEU A 150 11.40 -26.62 -11.21
CA LEU A 150 10.80 -27.21 -10.02
C LEU A 150 9.71 -26.28 -9.44
N ALA A 151 8.44 -26.67 -9.54
CA ALA A 151 7.32 -25.80 -9.21
C ALA A 151 6.21 -26.52 -8.44
N VAL A 152 5.60 -25.81 -7.48
CA VAL A 152 4.37 -26.24 -6.79
C VAL A 152 3.30 -25.18 -7.00
N VAL A 153 2.12 -25.59 -7.48
CA VAL A 153 0.97 -24.70 -7.60
C VAL A 153 -0.20 -25.32 -6.84
N LEU A 154 -0.74 -24.59 -5.86
CA LEU A 154 -1.91 -25.00 -5.07
C LEU A 154 -3.16 -24.32 -5.62
N VAL A 155 -4.27 -25.04 -5.73
CA VAL A 155 -5.58 -24.47 -6.11
C VAL A 155 -6.56 -24.73 -4.97
N GLY A 156 -7.21 -23.67 -4.48
CA GLY A 156 -8.17 -23.74 -3.37
C GLY A 156 -7.55 -24.09 -2.01
N GLY A 157 -6.22 -24.06 -1.90
CA GLY A 157 -5.48 -24.46 -0.69
C GLY A 157 -5.22 -23.33 0.31
N GLU A 158 -4.90 -23.70 1.55
CA GLU A 158 -4.57 -22.80 2.66
C GLU A 158 -3.29 -21.97 2.40
N PRO A 159 -3.38 -20.62 2.43
CA PRO A 159 -2.23 -19.73 2.24
C PRO A 159 -1.06 -19.98 3.22
N GLY A 160 -1.35 -20.53 4.41
CA GLY A 160 -0.34 -20.84 5.42
C GLY A 160 0.69 -21.89 4.99
N LEU A 161 0.29 -22.86 4.15
CA LEU A 161 1.21 -23.90 3.67
C LEU A 161 2.24 -23.32 2.69
N VAL A 162 1.81 -22.41 1.81
CA VAL A 162 2.69 -21.68 0.87
C VAL A 162 3.76 -20.92 1.64
N GLN A 163 3.36 -20.17 2.67
CA GLN A 163 4.29 -19.37 3.47
C GLN A 163 5.28 -20.23 4.25
N SER A 164 4.86 -21.40 4.72
CA SER A 164 5.71 -22.30 5.49
C SER A 164 6.77 -23.00 4.63
N VAL A 165 6.50 -23.21 3.34
CA VAL A 165 7.36 -24.02 2.44
C VAL A 165 8.23 -23.18 1.51
N LYS A 166 7.88 -21.90 1.26
CA LYS A 166 8.58 -21.07 0.27
C LYS A 166 10.09 -20.96 0.46
N ASP A 167 10.57 -20.93 1.69
CA ASP A 167 12.00 -20.82 1.98
C ASP A 167 12.70 -22.18 1.83
N ASP A 168 12.01 -23.27 2.20
CA ASP A 168 12.54 -24.64 2.12
C ASP A 168 12.68 -25.12 0.67
N ILE A 169 11.70 -24.81 -0.19
CA ILE A 169 11.76 -25.18 -1.60
C ILE A 169 12.88 -24.44 -2.35
N VAL A 170 13.13 -23.16 -2.01
CA VAL A 170 14.23 -22.37 -2.60
C VAL A 170 15.60 -22.86 -2.09
N ARG A 171 15.70 -23.27 -0.82
CA ARG A 171 16.91 -23.93 -0.29
C ARG A 171 17.20 -25.27 -0.96
N LEU A 172 16.14 -25.97 -1.37
CA LEU A 172 16.27 -27.23 -2.08
C LEU A 172 16.75 -27.02 -3.52
N ASN A 173 16.31 -25.97 -4.19
CA ASN A 173 16.63 -25.64 -5.57
C ASN A 173 16.48 -24.13 -5.79
N GLY A 174 17.57 -23.47 -6.20
CA GLY A 174 17.63 -22.01 -6.25
C GLY A 174 16.66 -21.33 -7.23
N ASN A 175 16.04 -22.09 -8.13
CA ASN A 175 15.05 -21.61 -9.10
C ASN A 175 13.64 -22.19 -8.86
N ALA A 176 13.44 -22.86 -7.73
CA ALA A 176 12.18 -23.49 -7.42
C ALA A 176 11.18 -22.51 -6.79
N ARG A 177 9.89 -22.82 -6.95
CA ARG A 177 8.82 -21.92 -6.51
C ARG A 177 7.58 -22.65 -6.06
N ILE A 178 6.84 -22.00 -5.17
CA ILE A 178 5.55 -22.46 -4.67
C ILE A 178 4.57 -21.29 -4.66
N ASN A 179 3.39 -21.47 -5.25
CA ASN A 179 2.35 -20.44 -5.31
C ASN A 179 0.96 -21.06 -5.15
N ALA A 180 -0.05 -20.24 -4.84
CA ALA A 180 -1.44 -20.64 -4.73
C ALA A 180 -2.35 -19.85 -5.69
N VAL A 181 -3.46 -20.47 -6.07
CA VAL A 181 -4.56 -19.89 -6.82
C VAL A 181 -5.83 -19.99 -5.96
N GLY A 182 -6.34 -18.84 -5.53
CA GLY A 182 -7.58 -18.71 -4.77
C GLY A 182 -8.81 -18.80 -5.68
N LEU A 183 -9.83 -19.53 -5.22
CA LEU A 183 -11.13 -19.64 -5.86
C LEU A 183 -12.08 -18.65 -5.15
N ASP A 184 -12.68 -17.71 -5.89
CA ASP A 184 -13.66 -16.76 -5.32
C ASP A 184 -15.04 -17.41 -5.28
N GLU A 185 -15.61 -17.59 -4.09
CA GLU A 185 -16.92 -18.21 -3.89
C GLU A 185 -18.08 -17.37 -4.47
N ARG A 186 -17.86 -16.06 -4.72
CA ARG A 186 -18.91 -15.15 -5.22
C ARG A 186 -19.02 -15.11 -6.74
N ASN A 187 -18.01 -15.59 -7.46
CA ASN A 187 -17.96 -15.64 -8.92
C ASN A 187 -17.31 -16.96 -9.32
N ALA A 188 -18.11 -17.92 -9.79
CA ALA A 188 -17.62 -19.21 -10.27
C ALA A 188 -16.63 -19.01 -11.44
N ALA A 189 -15.34 -18.88 -11.12
CA ALA A 189 -14.28 -18.85 -12.11
C ALA A 189 -14.34 -20.15 -12.90
N ARG A 190 -14.37 -20.05 -14.23
CA ARG A 190 -14.44 -21.25 -15.07
C ARG A 190 -13.13 -22.04 -14.91
N PRO A 191 -13.15 -23.39 -14.92
CA PRO A 191 -11.95 -24.20 -14.79
C PRO A 191 -10.81 -23.79 -15.73
N GLU A 192 -11.12 -23.31 -16.93
CA GLU A 192 -10.14 -22.84 -17.91
C GLU A 192 -9.37 -21.60 -17.43
N ASP A 193 -10.05 -20.67 -16.74
CA ASP A 193 -9.42 -19.43 -16.24
C ASP A 193 -8.50 -19.72 -15.04
N VAL A 194 -8.92 -20.65 -14.17
CA VAL A 194 -8.08 -21.18 -13.07
C VAL A 194 -6.82 -21.85 -13.64
N VAL A 195 -6.99 -22.74 -14.62
CA VAL A 195 -5.89 -23.51 -15.18
C VAL A 195 -4.90 -22.65 -15.97
N ARG A 196 -5.35 -21.60 -16.67
CA ARG A 196 -4.44 -20.63 -17.29
C ARG A 196 -3.50 -19.98 -16.28
N THR A 197 -4.02 -19.64 -15.10
CA THR A 197 -3.22 -19.09 -14.00
C THR A 197 -2.25 -20.14 -13.45
N VAL A 198 -2.69 -21.40 -13.34
CA VAL A 198 -1.84 -22.52 -12.95
C VAL A 198 -0.67 -22.70 -13.92
N LEU A 199 -0.92 -22.74 -15.23
CA LEU A 199 0.11 -22.90 -16.25
C LEU A 199 1.14 -21.77 -16.23
N PHE A 200 0.69 -20.53 -16.02
CA PHE A 200 1.56 -19.38 -15.84
C PHE A 200 2.51 -19.61 -14.65
N LEU A 201 1.98 -19.89 -13.46
CA LEU A 201 2.77 -20.13 -12.26
C LEU A 201 3.67 -21.38 -12.36
N ALA A 202 3.22 -22.39 -13.11
CA ALA A 202 3.93 -23.63 -13.37
C ALA A 202 5.07 -23.48 -14.40
N SER A 203 5.20 -22.34 -15.09
CA SER A 203 6.29 -22.08 -16.04
C SER A 203 7.36 -21.14 -15.49
N HIS A 204 8.61 -21.60 -15.43
CA HIS A 204 9.74 -20.76 -15.04
C HIS A 204 9.98 -19.65 -16.07
N ARG A 205 9.73 -19.90 -17.36
CA ARG A 205 9.98 -18.94 -18.43
C ARG A 205 9.14 -17.67 -18.28
N VAL A 206 7.90 -17.79 -17.81
CA VAL A 206 6.98 -16.64 -17.70
C VAL A 206 6.76 -16.18 -16.26
N ALA A 207 6.74 -17.10 -15.28
CA ALA A 207 6.63 -16.71 -13.87
C ALA A 207 7.98 -16.35 -13.23
N GLY A 208 9.10 -16.66 -13.88
CA GLY A 208 10.44 -16.33 -13.37
C GLY A 208 10.66 -16.86 -11.95
N GLN A 209 10.86 -15.92 -11.02
CA GLN A 209 11.14 -16.17 -9.60
C GLN A 209 9.93 -15.89 -8.69
N ILE A 210 8.71 -15.76 -9.25
CA ILE A 210 7.49 -15.57 -8.45
C ILE A 210 7.27 -16.80 -7.56
N THR A 211 7.37 -16.60 -6.24
CA THR A 211 7.20 -17.62 -5.21
C THR A 211 6.55 -17.01 -3.97
N GLY A 212 5.82 -17.81 -3.21
CA GLY A 212 5.15 -17.39 -1.98
C GLY A 212 3.86 -16.59 -2.19
N GLN A 213 3.32 -16.53 -3.42
CA GLN A 213 2.14 -15.70 -3.75
C GLN A 213 0.84 -16.51 -3.76
N CYS A 214 -0.28 -15.85 -3.47
CA CYS A 214 -1.65 -16.38 -3.64
C CYS A 214 -2.43 -15.47 -4.60
N LEU A 215 -2.84 -15.99 -5.76
CA LEU A 215 -3.51 -15.22 -6.82
C LEU A 215 -4.99 -15.63 -6.94
N GLY A 216 -5.92 -14.69 -7.01
CA GLY A 216 -7.33 -14.99 -7.30
C GLY A 216 -7.56 -15.36 -8.77
N ALA A 217 -8.41 -16.36 -9.05
CA ALA A 217 -8.77 -16.78 -10.42
C ALA A 217 -9.92 -15.99 -11.05
N THR A 218 -10.49 -15.00 -10.36
CA THR A 218 -11.35 -13.98 -10.98
C THR A 218 -10.45 -12.84 -11.44
N GLY A 219 -10.79 -12.11 -12.50
CA GLY A 219 -10.02 -10.94 -12.96
C GLY A 219 -9.91 -9.78 -11.97
N ARG A 220 -10.07 -10.04 -10.66
CA ARG A 220 -9.86 -9.17 -9.51
C ARG A 220 -9.11 -9.95 -8.44
N THR A 221 -7.99 -9.42 -7.99
CA THR A 221 -7.26 -9.88 -6.81
C THR A 221 -8.18 -9.83 -5.58
N THR A 222 -8.53 -10.99 -5.01
CA THR A 222 -9.15 -11.05 -3.68
C THR A 222 -8.06 -10.87 -2.61
N ASN A 223 -8.24 -9.84 -1.77
CA ASN A 223 -7.31 -9.48 -0.72
C ASN A 223 -7.32 -10.49 0.43
N ALA A 224 -6.22 -11.24 0.59
CA ALA A 224 -5.83 -11.85 1.86
C ALA A 224 -4.28 -11.90 2.01
N VAL A 225 -3.78 -10.92 2.78
CA VAL A 225 -2.58 -10.95 3.66
C VAL A 225 -1.14 -10.82 3.05
N THR A 226 -0.58 -9.61 3.29
CA THR A 226 0.84 -9.20 3.55
C THR A 226 1.91 -9.17 2.44
N GLY A 227 2.25 -7.94 2.00
CA GLY A 227 3.60 -7.49 1.64
C GLY A 227 4.05 -7.69 0.18
N PRO A 228 4.92 -6.82 -0.39
CA PRO A 228 4.86 -6.46 -1.80
C PRO A 228 5.86 -7.24 -2.68
N GLN A 229 5.36 -7.89 -3.73
CA GLN A 229 6.01 -7.86 -5.04
C GLN A 229 4.93 -7.72 -6.12
N ALA A 230 5.02 -6.64 -6.89
CA ALA A 230 4.13 -6.32 -7.97
C ALA A 230 4.22 -7.35 -9.11
N ILE A 231 3.08 -7.75 -9.67
CA ILE A 231 3.02 -8.18 -11.07
C ILE A 231 2.06 -7.23 -11.77
N GLN A 232 2.66 -6.32 -12.52
CA GLN A 232 2.01 -5.45 -13.48
C GLN A 232 1.29 -6.31 -14.53
N SER A 233 0.02 -6.00 -14.81
CA SER A 233 -0.55 -6.29 -16.12
C SER A 233 0.29 -5.56 -17.16
N ILE A 234 0.78 -6.26 -18.19
CA ILE A 234 1.51 -5.65 -19.31
C ILE A 234 0.52 -4.74 -20.06
N PRO A 235 0.67 -3.40 -20.05
CA PRO A 235 -0.01 -2.56 -21.01
C PRO A 235 0.76 -2.64 -22.33
N ALA A 236 0.03 -2.58 -23.45
CA ALA A 236 0.62 -2.41 -24.76
C ALA A 236 1.56 -1.18 -24.74
N ALA A 237 2.84 -1.42 -25.07
CA ALA A 237 3.92 -0.45 -25.27
C ALA A 237 3.70 0.95 -24.63
N LEU A 238 4.16 1.13 -23.40
CA LEU A 238 4.27 2.47 -22.79
C LEU A 238 5.27 3.30 -23.61
N SER A 239 4.81 4.46 -24.09
CA SER A 239 5.69 5.56 -24.49
C SER A 239 6.74 5.80 -23.39
N PRO A 240 7.98 6.21 -23.72
CA PRO A 240 8.97 6.53 -22.70
C PRO A 240 8.37 7.52 -21.69
N PRO A 241 8.53 7.32 -20.37
CA PRO A 241 7.92 8.17 -19.37
C PRO A 241 8.37 9.61 -19.62
N LYS A 242 7.41 10.54 -19.66
CA LYS A 242 7.73 11.97 -19.54
C LYS A 242 8.53 12.10 -18.25
N ARG A 243 9.74 12.65 -18.32
CA ARG A 243 10.54 12.98 -17.12
C ARG A 243 9.88 14.16 -16.40
N ASN A 244 8.78 13.89 -15.71
CA ASN A 244 8.09 14.86 -14.86
C ASN A 244 8.88 14.97 -13.56
N LYS A 245 9.25 16.20 -13.19
CA LYS A 245 9.92 16.47 -11.92
C LYS A 245 8.86 16.67 -10.84
N ILE A 246 8.89 15.82 -9.82
CA ILE A 246 7.95 15.83 -8.68
C ILE A 246 8.58 16.62 -7.54
N ARG A 247 7.90 17.69 -7.10
CA ARG A 247 8.37 18.51 -5.98
C ARG A 247 7.82 17.98 -4.67
N ILE A 248 8.69 17.52 -3.78
CA ILE A 248 8.29 17.07 -2.44
C ILE A 248 8.29 18.27 -1.50
N ALA A 249 7.14 18.55 -0.88
CA ALA A 249 7.00 19.57 0.14
C ALA A 249 6.99 18.90 1.52
N VAL A 250 8.17 18.72 2.12
CA VAL A 250 8.26 18.26 3.52
C VAL A 250 8.00 19.46 4.42
N SER A 251 6.89 19.42 5.15
CA SER A 251 6.52 20.47 6.08
C SER A 251 6.27 19.94 7.48
N ILE A 252 6.60 20.75 8.48
CA ILE A 252 6.54 20.37 9.89
C ILE A 252 5.78 21.43 10.69
N ASP A 253 4.73 21.04 11.40
CA ASP A 253 3.95 21.94 12.26
C ASP A 253 4.34 21.69 13.73
N LEU A 254 4.87 22.72 14.40
CA LEU A 254 5.34 22.63 15.81
C LEU A 254 4.24 23.05 16.78
N ASP A 255 3.17 22.25 16.86
CA ASP A 255 2.00 22.55 17.70
C ASP A 255 2.38 22.58 19.17
N ALA A 256 3.01 21.51 19.68
CA ALA A 256 3.47 21.41 21.05
C ALA A 256 2.35 21.79 22.06
N VAL A 257 2.68 22.60 23.07
CA VAL A 257 1.69 23.04 24.07
C VAL A 257 0.61 23.94 23.46
N SER A 258 0.90 24.65 22.36
CA SER A 258 -0.06 25.57 21.76
C SER A 258 -1.28 24.86 21.19
N GLY A 259 -1.12 23.64 20.64
CA GLY A 259 -2.24 22.82 20.16
C GLY A 259 -3.31 22.58 21.23
N TRP A 260 -2.90 22.43 22.50
CA TRP A 260 -3.82 22.24 23.64
C TRP A 260 -4.47 23.55 24.13
N LEU A 261 -3.92 24.71 23.75
CA LEU A 261 -4.45 26.04 24.12
C LEU A 261 -5.49 26.54 23.11
N GLY A 262 -5.31 26.23 21.83
CA GLY A 262 -6.17 26.71 20.75
C GLY A 262 -7.19 25.66 20.31
N THR A 263 -6.97 25.01 19.17
CA THR A 263 -7.93 24.06 18.59
C THR A 263 -8.20 22.82 19.44
N GLY A 264 -7.26 22.41 20.30
CA GLY A 264 -7.40 21.32 21.25
C GLY A 264 -7.90 21.75 22.63
N HIS A 265 -8.31 23.02 22.80
CA HIS A 265 -8.82 23.52 24.07
C HIS A 265 -10.05 22.75 24.55
N HIS A 266 -10.00 22.26 25.79
CA HIS A 266 -11.14 21.64 26.47
C HIS A 266 -11.03 21.87 27.98
N PRO A 267 -12.16 22.07 28.71
CA PRO A 267 -12.13 22.31 30.16
C PRO A 267 -11.50 21.17 30.98
N ASP A 268 -11.55 19.94 30.46
CA ASP A 268 -11.03 18.74 31.13
C ASP A 268 -9.60 18.35 30.70
N VAL A 269 -8.88 19.24 29.97
CA VAL A 269 -7.46 19.01 29.66
C VAL A 269 -6.66 18.89 30.95
N VAL A 270 -5.96 17.77 31.13
CA VAL A 270 -5.13 17.51 32.31
C VAL A 270 -3.63 17.64 32.00
N MET A 271 -2.81 17.64 33.06
CA MET A 271 -1.35 17.70 32.93
C MET A 271 -0.77 16.60 32.04
N ALA A 272 -1.33 15.39 32.08
CA ALA A 272 -0.88 14.30 31.22
C ALA A 272 -1.05 14.64 29.73
N ASP A 273 -2.16 15.31 29.38
CA ASP A 273 -2.50 15.67 28.00
C ASP A 273 -1.47 16.65 27.43
N TYR A 274 -1.35 17.85 28.03
CA TYR A 274 -0.45 18.87 27.52
C TYR A 274 1.04 18.57 27.76
N SER A 275 1.38 17.59 28.62
CA SER A 275 2.77 17.12 28.75
C SER A 275 3.33 16.58 27.43
N SER A 276 2.46 16.05 26.55
CA SER A 276 2.85 15.65 25.20
C SER A 276 3.38 16.81 24.35
N GLY A 277 2.88 18.03 24.59
CA GLY A 277 3.40 19.23 23.92
C GLY A 277 4.84 19.57 24.33
N PHE A 278 5.23 19.29 25.58
CA PHE A 278 6.63 19.39 26.00
C PHE A 278 7.50 18.33 25.32
N PHE A 279 6.99 17.11 25.18
CA PHE A 279 7.66 16.07 24.41
C PHE A 279 7.89 16.51 22.96
N ALA A 280 6.87 17.05 22.29
CA ALA A 280 6.95 17.53 20.91
C ALA A 280 8.13 18.49 20.72
N ALA A 281 8.20 19.52 21.56
CA ALA A 281 9.29 20.49 21.52
C ALA A 281 10.64 19.87 21.93
N GLN A 282 10.76 19.41 23.18
CA GLN A 282 12.07 19.08 23.78
C GLN A 282 12.67 17.76 23.26
N VAL A 283 11.83 16.86 22.73
CA VAL A 283 12.26 15.54 22.26
C VAL A 283 11.96 15.35 20.78
N GLY A 284 10.76 15.72 20.32
CA GLY A 284 10.34 15.59 18.93
C GLY A 284 11.19 16.43 17.98
N VAL A 285 11.38 17.73 18.28
CA VAL A 285 12.17 18.64 17.43
C VAL A 285 13.61 18.13 17.22
N PRO A 286 14.41 17.83 18.27
CA PRO A 286 15.76 17.33 18.06
C PRO A 286 15.82 16.01 17.30
N ARG A 287 14.83 15.12 17.49
CA ARG A 287 14.75 13.84 16.76
C ARG A 287 14.50 14.06 15.27
N LEU A 288 13.54 14.91 14.92
CA LEU A 288 13.23 15.22 13.52
C LEU A 288 14.40 15.91 12.84
N LEU A 289 15.01 16.92 13.47
CA LEU A 289 16.20 17.58 12.90
C LEU A 289 17.35 16.60 12.67
N LYS A 290 17.58 15.66 13.61
CA LYS A 290 18.59 14.61 13.44
C LYS A 290 18.28 13.69 12.26
N MET A 291 17.03 13.26 12.11
CA MET A 291 16.59 12.40 11.01
C MET A 291 16.68 13.13 9.66
N LEU A 292 16.17 14.36 9.57
CA LEU A 292 16.25 15.18 8.37
C LEU A 292 17.71 15.48 7.99
N LYS A 293 18.58 15.78 8.97
CA LYS A 293 20.01 15.97 8.72
C LYS A 293 20.68 14.70 8.21
N LYS A 294 20.34 13.53 8.75
CA LYS A 294 20.82 12.22 8.26
C LYS A 294 20.43 12.00 6.80
N LEU A 295 19.24 12.44 6.38
CA LEU A 295 18.76 12.34 5.01
C LEU A 295 19.24 13.49 4.10
N GLY A 296 19.88 14.53 4.64
CA GLY A 296 20.27 15.73 3.89
C GLY A 296 19.08 16.59 3.48
N LEU A 297 18.05 16.66 4.32
CA LEU A 297 16.79 17.38 4.08
C LEU A 297 16.52 18.49 5.10
N ALA A 298 17.41 18.72 6.07
CA ALA A 298 17.17 19.64 7.18
C ALA A 298 16.97 21.10 6.74
N ASP A 299 17.59 21.53 5.65
CA ASP A 299 17.43 22.85 5.02
C ASP A 299 16.45 22.83 3.83
N ARG A 300 15.90 21.67 3.47
CA ARG A 300 14.98 21.46 2.33
C ARG A 300 13.54 21.17 2.77
N CYS A 301 13.18 21.66 3.95
CA CYS A 301 11.83 21.57 4.51
C CYS A 301 11.35 22.94 5.01
N THR A 302 10.07 23.01 5.37
CA THR A 302 9.45 24.22 5.93
C THR A 302 8.86 23.89 7.30
N TRP A 303 9.15 24.69 8.31
CA TRP A 303 8.56 24.58 9.64
C TRP A 303 7.52 25.69 9.85
N PHE A 304 6.27 25.32 10.11
CA PHE A 304 5.24 26.27 10.53
C PHE A 304 5.19 26.26 12.06
N ILE A 305 5.49 27.42 12.66
CA ILE A 305 5.70 27.51 14.11
C ILE A 305 4.70 28.50 14.71
N PRO A 306 3.86 28.06 15.67
CA PRO A 306 3.03 28.95 16.46
C PRO A 306 3.88 29.91 17.29
N GLY A 307 3.45 31.17 17.42
CA GLY A 307 4.16 32.19 18.21
C GLY A 307 4.41 31.76 19.67
N HIS A 308 3.43 31.10 20.29
CA HIS A 308 3.56 30.52 21.63
C HIS A 308 4.66 29.47 21.71
N SER A 309 4.73 28.54 20.74
CA SER A 309 5.80 27.53 20.68
C SER A 309 7.17 28.17 20.50
N ALA A 310 7.25 29.23 19.68
CA ALA A 310 8.47 29.99 19.46
C ALA A 310 9.00 30.65 20.75
N GLU A 311 8.12 31.24 21.56
CA GLU A 311 8.49 31.91 22.82
C GLU A 311 8.68 30.94 23.99
N SER A 312 7.96 29.81 23.99
CA SER A 312 8.02 28.82 25.08
C SER A 312 9.21 27.87 24.98
N PHE A 313 9.66 27.57 23.75
CA PHE A 313 10.75 26.62 23.48
C PHE A 313 11.86 27.25 22.62
N PRO A 314 12.47 28.36 23.07
CA PRO A 314 13.39 29.15 22.25
C PRO A 314 14.67 28.39 21.89
N ALA A 315 15.10 27.42 22.72
CA ALA A 315 16.29 26.62 22.44
C ALA A 315 16.06 25.62 21.30
N GLU A 316 14.89 24.99 21.27
CA GLU A 316 14.46 24.05 20.23
C GLU A 316 14.18 24.80 18.92
N VAL A 317 13.47 25.92 18.98
CA VAL A 317 13.17 26.76 17.82
C VAL A 317 14.46 27.33 17.22
N LYS A 318 15.45 27.70 18.06
CA LYS A 318 16.77 28.09 17.57
C LYS A 318 17.44 26.98 16.77
N GLN A 319 17.36 25.72 17.18
CA GLN A 319 17.90 24.59 16.41
C GLN A 319 17.23 24.46 15.04
N VAL A 320 15.91 24.70 14.98
CA VAL A 320 15.15 24.71 13.72
C VAL A 320 15.63 25.83 12.81
N VAL A 321 15.76 27.06 13.31
CA VAL A 321 16.28 28.20 12.53
C VAL A 321 17.72 27.94 12.05
N ASP A 322 18.59 27.43 12.92
CA ASP A 322 19.99 27.12 12.61
C ASP A 322 20.14 25.99 11.56
N SER A 323 19.08 25.21 11.30
CA SER A 323 19.08 24.17 10.25
C SER A 323 19.05 24.74 8.83
N GLY A 324 18.66 26.01 8.66
CA GLY A 324 18.51 26.65 7.35
C GLY A 324 17.17 26.39 6.64
N CYS A 325 16.24 25.69 7.29
CA CYS A 325 14.88 25.49 6.80
C CYS A 325 14.10 26.81 6.64
N GLU A 326 13.00 26.77 5.91
CA GLU A 326 12.06 27.88 5.86
C GLU A 326 11.20 27.92 7.13
N ILE A 327 10.91 29.12 7.65
CA ILE A 327 9.97 29.32 8.76
C ILE A 327 8.69 29.99 8.25
N GLY A 328 7.56 29.30 8.41
CA GLY A 328 6.21 29.81 8.20
C GLY A 328 5.49 30.09 9.51
N LEU A 329 4.39 30.84 9.43
CA LEU A 329 3.54 31.15 10.60
C LEU A 329 2.43 30.11 10.78
N HIS A 330 2.05 29.88 12.04
CA HIS A 330 1.02 28.90 12.41
C HIS A 330 0.12 29.37 13.57
N GLY A 331 -0.39 30.60 13.49
CA GLY A 331 -1.10 31.23 14.61
C GLY A 331 -0.16 31.57 15.79
N TYR A 332 -0.71 32.03 16.90
CA TYR A 332 0.08 32.30 18.11
C TYR A 332 -0.01 31.10 19.06
N ALA A 333 -1.21 30.81 19.56
CA ALA A 333 -1.51 29.67 20.43
C ALA A 333 -2.37 28.61 19.70
N HIS A 334 -2.10 28.38 18.40
CA HIS A 334 -2.79 27.40 17.56
C HIS A 334 -4.32 27.60 17.53
N GLU A 335 -4.77 28.86 17.42
CA GLU A 335 -6.17 29.25 17.44
C GLU A 335 -6.86 29.00 16.08
N GLY A 336 -8.05 28.39 16.09
CA GLY A 336 -8.87 28.24 14.90
C GLY A 336 -9.52 29.57 14.49
N ALA A 337 -9.66 29.83 13.19
CA ALA A 337 -10.18 31.11 12.68
C ALA A 337 -11.53 31.55 13.27
N TYR A 338 -12.45 30.60 13.54
CA TYR A 338 -13.76 30.90 14.12
C TYR A 338 -13.77 30.97 15.66
N GLN A 339 -12.65 30.67 16.32
CA GLN A 339 -12.45 30.96 17.75
C GLN A 339 -12.10 32.44 17.99
N MET A 340 -11.77 33.20 16.94
CA MET A 340 -11.29 34.57 17.01
C MET A 340 -12.22 35.56 16.30
N THR A 341 -12.31 36.79 16.82
CA THR A 341 -12.82 37.93 16.06
C THR A 341 -11.81 38.36 14.98
N PRO A 342 -12.23 39.14 13.97
CA PRO A 342 -11.28 39.65 12.98
C PRO A 342 -10.16 40.53 13.48
N GLU A 343 -10.43 41.30 14.52
CA GLU A 343 -9.41 42.12 15.17
C GLU A 343 -8.40 41.22 15.88
N GLN A 344 -8.85 40.18 16.59
CA GLN A 344 -7.96 39.20 17.24
C GLN A 344 -7.07 38.48 16.22
N GLU A 345 -7.62 38.04 15.09
CA GLU A 345 -6.84 37.41 14.03
C GLU A 345 -5.74 38.33 13.48
N ARG A 346 -6.06 39.61 13.26
CA ARG A 346 -5.08 40.61 12.83
C ARG A 346 -3.98 40.78 13.89
N ASP A 347 -4.34 40.93 15.16
CA ASP A 347 -3.38 41.13 16.25
C ASP A 347 -2.43 39.94 16.38
N VAL A 348 -2.98 38.72 16.30
CA VAL A 348 -2.21 37.46 16.27
C VAL A 348 -1.25 37.42 15.10
N LEU A 349 -1.71 37.73 13.88
CA LEU A 349 -0.87 37.72 12.69
C LEU A 349 0.28 38.73 12.80
N VAL A 350 -0.01 39.97 13.19
CA VAL A 350 0.99 41.03 13.35
C VAL A 350 2.05 40.63 14.40
N ARG A 351 1.61 40.08 15.54
CA ARG A 351 2.52 39.59 16.58
C ARG A 351 3.42 38.47 16.05
N CYS A 352 2.87 37.52 15.30
CA CYS A 352 3.64 36.41 14.76
C CYS A 352 4.62 36.85 13.66
N ILE A 353 4.26 37.83 12.82
CA ILE A 353 5.19 38.44 11.85
C ILE A 353 6.39 39.05 12.57
N ASP A 354 6.16 39.84 13.64
CA ASP A 354 7.24 40.46 14.41
C ASP A 354 8.16 39.41 15.05
N LEU A 355 7.59 38.38 15.69
CA LEU A 355 8.36 37.28 16.29
C LEU A 355 9.20 36.52 15.27
N ALA A 356 8.61 36.06 14.17
CA ALA A 356 9.33 35.32 13.13
C ALA A 356 10.41 36.19 12.45
N THR A 357 10.14 37.49 12.26
CA THR A 357 11.13 38.43 11.72
C THR A 357 12.33 38.59 12.66
N LYS A 358 12.10 38.67 13.98
CA LYS A 358 13.18 38.71 14.98
C LYS A 358 13.99 37.42 15.02
N LEU A 359 13.34 36.27 14.88
CA LEU A 359 14.01 34.96 14.91
C LEU A 359 14.86 34.69 13.68
N THR A 360 14.38 35.07 12.49
CA THR A 360 15.00 34.68 11.21
C THR A 360 15.73 35.82 10.50
N GLY A 361 15.53 37.06 10.93
CA GLY A 361 16.02 38.27 10.25
C GLY A 361 15.29 38.60 8.95
N LYS A 362 14.23 37.85 8.59
CA LYS A 362 13.44 38.06 7.37
C LYS A 362 11.96 37.98 7.69
N LYS A 363 11.13 38.72 6.93
CA LYS A 363 9.68 38.59 7.06
C LYS A 363 9.24 37.18 6.61
N PRO A 364 8.34 36.50 7.34
CA PRO A 364 7.80 35.23 6.89
C PRO A 364 6.96 35.45 5.62
N VAL A 365 7.00 34.47 4.72
CA VAL A 365 6.24 34.50 3.45
C VAL A 365 5.20 33.39 3.34
N GLY A 366 5.20 32.47 4.31
CA GLY A 366 4.32 31.32 4.36
C GLY A 366 3.43 31.33 5.59
N TYR A 367 2.20 30.86 5.41
CA TYR A 367 1.23 30.67 6.48
C TYR A 367 0.57 29.30 6.36
N ARG A 368 0.28 28.68 7.51
CA ARG A 368 -0.64 27.55 7.62
C ARG A 368 -1.61 27.85 8.75
N ALA A 369 -2.90 27.76 8.50
CA ALA A 369 -3.92 27.91 9.53
C ALA A 369 -3.89 26.73 10.51
N PRO A 370 -3.96 26.98 11.83
CA PRO A 370 -4.23 25.95 12.83
C PRO A 370 -5.42 25.08 12.45
N LEU A 371 -5.22 23.77 12.42
CA LEU A 371 -6.23 22.76 12.01
C LEU A 371 -6.86 23.03 10.62
N TYR A 372 -6.12 23.71 9.73
CA TYR A 372 -6.57 24.21 8.42
C TYR A 372 -7.82 25.10 8.44
N GLN A 373 -8.15 25.69 9.59
CA GLN A 373 -9.31 26.56 9.72
C GLN A 373 -8.97 27.96 9.23
N LEU A 374 -9.26 28.21 7.95
CA LEU A 374 -9.22 29.54 7.34
C LEU A 374 -10.61 30.17 7.30
N ARG A 375 -10.64 31.49 7.28
CA ARG A 375 -11.79 32.30 6.86
C ARG A 375 -11.37 33.27 5.77
N GLU A 376 -12.33 33.88 5.10
CA GLU A 376 -12.09 34.80 3.99
C GLU A 376 -11.19 35.96 4.40
N SER A 377 -11.43 36.48 5.61
CA SER A 377 -10.62 37.56 6.19
C SER A 377 -9.20 37.13 6.54
N THR A 378 -8.92 35.84 6.78
CA THR A 378 -7.54 35.36 6.92
C THR A 378 -6.80 35.59 5.60
N LEU A 379 -7.41 35.20 4.48
CA LEU A 379 -6.81 35.37 3.15
C LEU A 379 -6.64 36.85 2.79
N ASP A 380 -7.58 37.72 3.19
CA ASP A 380 -7.44 39.18 3.05
C ASP A 380 -6.23 39.71 3.84
N LEU A 381 -6.06 39.28 5.09
CA LEU A 381 -4.92 39.67 5.91
C LEU A 381 -3.59 39.16 5.33
N LEU A 382 -3.53 37.91 4.89
CA LEU A 382 -2.33 37.35 4.27
C LEU A 382 -1.92 38.14 3.02
N GLU A 383 -2.90 38.55 2.21
CA GLU A 383 -2.67 39.42 1.05
C GLU A 383 -2.20 40.82 1.46
N GLU A 384 -2.85 41.44 2.46
CA GLU A 384 -2.50 42.77 2.98
C GLU A 384 -1.06 42.84 3.51
N TYR A 385 -0.61 41.79 4.21
CA TYR A 385 0.74 41.71 4.77
C TYR A 385 1.78 41.13 3.79
N GLY A 386 1.37 40.79 2.56
CA GLY A 386 2.26 40.39 1.47
C GLY A 386 2.81 38.96 1.58
N PHE A 387 2.04 38.03 2.14
CA PHE A 387 2.40 36.61 2.14
C PHE A 387 2.44 36.08 0.71
N GLU A 388 3.40 35.18 0.44
CA GLU A 388 3.52 34.55 -0.88
C GLU A 388 2.61 33.34 -1.00
N TYR A 389 2.38 32.59 0.09
CA TYR A 389 1.57 31.40 0.06
C TYR A 389 0.84 31.05 1.36
N ASP A 390 -0.22 30.27 1.17
CA ASP A 390 -0.94 29.50 2.18
C ASP A 390 -0.74 27.99 1.94
N ALA A 391 -0.80 27.18 3.00
CA ALA A 391 -0.72 25.73 2.92
C ALA A 391 -1.84 25.03 3.71
N SER A 392 -3.08 25.51 3.57
CA SER A 392 -4.26 25.03 4.31
C SER A 392 -5.47 24.71 3.44
N LEU A 393 -5.63 25.34 2.27
CA LEU A 393 -6.74 25.01 1.36
C LEU A 393 -6.49 23.71 0.58
N THR A 394 -7.58 22.95 0.35
CA THR A 394 -7.57 21.59 -0.20
C THR A 394 -8.26 21.47 -1.57
N ASP A 395 -8.49 22.59 -2.27
CA ASP A 395 -9.15 22.61 -3.59
C ASP A 395 -8.46 21.69 -4.62
N ARG A 396 -7.15 21.47 -4.43
CA ARG A 396 -6.32 20.56 -5.20
C ARG A 396 -5.43 19.79 -4.23
N ASP A 397 -5.04 18.60 -4.64
CA ASP A 397 -4.32 17.67 -3.76
C ASP A 397 -2.83 17.55 -4.13
N CYS A 398 -2.46 17.77 -5.38
CA CYS A 398 -1.10 17.65 -5.89
C CYS A 398 -0.65 18.80 -6.81
N HIS A 399 -1.49 19.80 -7.04
CA HIS A 399 -1.14 20.98 -7.84
C HIS A 399 -1.41 22.27 -7.08
N PRO A 400 -0.44 23.21 -7.00
CA PRO A 400 -0.72 24.53 -6.47
C PRO A 400 -1.80 25.25 -7.27
N PHE A 401 -2.41 26.24 -6.63
CA PHE A 401 -3.40 27.12 -7.24
C PHE A 401 -3.33 28.50 -6.61
N PHE A 402 -3.90 29.51 -7.27
CA PHE A 402 -4.03 30.83 -6.65
C PHE A 402 -5.24 30.83 -5.72
N ALA A 403 -5.09 31.42 -4.54
CA ALA A 403 -6.14 31.48 -3.55
C ALA A 403 -7.38 32.18 -4.15
N PRO A 404 -8.56 31.57 -4.05
CA PRO A 404 -9.77 32.11 -4.69
C PRO A 404 -10.34 33.29 -3.89
N ARG A 405 -11.10 34.17 -4.56
CA ARG A 405 -12.00 35.12 -3.90
C ARG A 405 -13.41 34.53 -3.91
N ARG A 406 -13.81 33.91 -2.80
CA ARG A 406 -15.16 33.33 -2.62
C ARG A 406 -15.92 34.09 -1.52
N PRO A 407 -17.24 34.27 -1.66
CA PRO A 407 -18.06 34.70 -0.53
C PRO A 407 -18.13 33.57 0.53
N PRO A 408 -18.42 33.92 1.79
CA PRO A 408 -18.70 32.92 2.82
C PRO A 408 -19.78 31.94 2.39
N LEU A 409 -19.61 30.66 2.74
CA LEU A 409 -20.59 29.64 2.42
C LEU A 409 -21.91 29.91 3.14
N GLN A 410 -22.99 30.12 2.38
CA GLN A 410 -24.32 30.24 2.95
C GLN A 410 -24.87 28.85 3.30
N THR A 411 -25.03 28.57 4.59
CA THR A 411 -25.61 27.31 5.06
C THR A 411 -27.12 27.23 4.80
N ILE A 412 -27.64 26.02 4.65
CA ILE A 412 -29.07 25.78 4.45
C ILE A 412 -29.87 26.24 5.68
N ASP A 413 -30.85 27.11 5.46
CA ASP A 413 -31.89 27.41 6.45
C ASP A 413 -33.09 26.47 6.21
N PHE A 414 -33.18 25.41 7.02
CA PHE A 414 -34.26 24.43 6.94
C PHE A 414 -35.63 24.96 7.39
N SER A 415 -35.71 26.20 7.91
CA SER A 415 -37.00 26.87 8.16
C SER A 415 -37.64 27.44 6.89
N GLN A 416 -36.88 27.57 5.79
CA GLN A 416 -37.32 28.13 4.52
C GLN A 416 -37.77 27.05 3.52
N PRO A 417 -38.59 27.39 2.51
CA PRO A 417 -38.90 26.48 1.41
C PRO A 417 -37.63 26.02 0.70
N ALA A 418 -37.60 24.76 0.22
CA ALA A 418 -36.41 24.19 -0.41
C ALA A 418 -35.82 25.03 -1.56
N SER A 419 -36.65 25.81 -2.25
CA SER A 419 -36.22 26.74 -3.30
C SER A 419 -35.24 27.83 -2.82
N SER A 420 -35.12 28.06 -1.50
CA SER A 420 -34.14 29.01 -0.95
C SER A 420 -32.70 28.52 -1.08
N TRP A 421 -32.47 27.20 -1.11
CA TRP A 421 -31.13 26.60 -1.14
C TRP A 421 -30.87 25.67 -2.32
N MET A 422 -31.89 25.32 -3.12
CA MET A 422 -31.72 24.57 -4.38
C MET A 422 -31.14 25.44 -5.51
N ASN A 423 -30.04 26.14 -5.23
CA ASN A 423 -29.27 26.94 -6.17
C ASN A 423 -27.84 26.39 -6.24
N PRO A 424 -27.18 26.40 -7.41
CA PRO A 424 -25.77 26.02 -7.50
C PRO A 424 -24.88 27.01 -6.73
N ILE A 425 -23.68 26.58 -6.36
CA ILE A 425 -22.64 27.49 -5.86
C ILE A 425 -22.28 28.48 -6.99
N GLU A 426 -22.21 29.76 -6.66
CA GLU A 426 -21.76 30.79 -7.59
C GLU A 426 -20.37 30.43 -8.15
N PRO A 427 -20.17 30.49 -9.48
CA PRO A 427 -18.86 30.24 -10.08
C PRO A 427 -17.82 31.14 -9.44
N THR A 428 -16.64 30.59 -9.12
CA THR A 428 -15.54 31.40 -8.59
C THR A 428 -15.19 32.47 -9.63
N THR A 429 -15.10 33.73 -9.22
CA THR A 429 -14.78 34.83 -10.13
C THR A 429 -13.41 34.62 -10.76
N ALA A 430 -13.18 35.17 -11.96
CA ALA A 430 -11.86 35.14 -12.59
C ALA A 430 -10.79 35.94 -11.81
N ASP A 431 -11.22 36.75 -10.83
CA ASP A 431 -10.36 37.51 -9.93
C ASP A 431 -9.78 36.58 -8.84
N ARG A 432 -8.49 36.27 -8.96
CA ARG A 432 -7.72 35.41 -8.07
C ARG A 432 -6.77 36.25 -7.23
N ARG A 433 -6.54 35.86 -5.97
CA ARG A 433 -5.51 36.50 -5.15
C ARG A 433 -4.12 36.18 -5.70
N PRO A 434 -3.12 37.06 -5.52
CA PRO A 434 -1.73 36.74 -5.85
C PRO A 434 -1.13 35.65 -4.94
N LEU A 435 -1.74 35.42 -3.78
CA LEU A 435 -1.40 34.37 -2.82
C LEU A 435 -1.54 32.97 -3.46
N VAL A 436 -0.50 32.15 -3.36
CA VAL A 436 -0.52 30.76 -3.86
C VAL A 436 -0.95 29.81 -2.74
N CYS A 437 -1.87 28.91 -2.99
CA CYS A 437 -2.14 27.78 -2.11
C CYS A 437 -1.28 26.60 -2.55
N VAL A 438 -0.36 26.18 -1.69
CA VAL A 438 0.42 24.94 -1.88
C VAL A 438 -0.37 23.78 -1.27
N PRO A 439 -0.61 22.68 -2.00
CA PRO A 439 -1.49 21.62 -1.53
C PRO A 439 -1.04 21.05 -0.18
N CYS A 440 -1.98 20.98 0.74
CA CYS A 440 -1.90 20.18 1.96
C CYS A 440 -3.21 19.39 2.04
N ASN A 441 -3.22 18.20 2.64
CA ASN A 441 -4.46 17.48 2.87
C ASN A 441 -4.37 16.55 4.08
N TRP A 442 -5.54 16.13 4.57
CA TRP A 442 -5.71 15.19 5.68
C TRP A 442 -5.14 13.79 5.44
N TYR A 443 -4.89 13.42 4.18
CA TYR A 443 -4.35 12.12 3.80
C TYR A 443 -2.81 12.11 3.69
N MET A 444 -2.16 13.25 3.93
CA MET A 444 -0.71 13.44 3.87
C MET A 444 -0.13 14.03 5.16
N GLU A 445 -0.82 13.83 6.27
CA GLU A 445 -0.39 14.29 7.59
C GLU A 445 -0.45 13.15 8.60
N ASP A 446 0.45 13.20 9.58
CA ASP A 446 0.73 12.12 10.53
C ASP A 446 -0.17 12.14 11.77
N MET A 447 -0.56 13.32 12.26
CA MET A 447 -1.22 13.51 13.54
C MET A 447 -2.64 12.94 13.54
N THR A 448 -3.52 13.29 12.59
CA THR A 448 -4.92 12.81 12.60
C THR A 448 -5.04 11.28 12.72
N PRO A 449 -4.29 10.45 11.96
CA PRO A 449 -4.40 9.00 12.11
C PRO A 449 -3.62 8.40 13.29
N MET A 450 -2.50 9.01 13.71
CA MET A 450 -1.53 8.38 14.63
C MET A 450 -1.35 9.08 15.98
N GLN A 451 -2.01 10.22 16.22
CA GLN A 451 -2.07 10.88 17.52
C GLN A 451 -3.39 10.60 18.21
N TYR A 452 -3.32 10.17 19.47
CA TYR A 452 -4.48 10.10 20.34
C TYR A 452 -4.71 11.47 21.02
N LEU A 453 -5.92 12.01 20.87
CA LEU A 453 -6.38 13.26 21.47
C LEU A 453 -7.62 12.97 22.35
N PRO A 454 -7.50 13.01 23.69
CA PRO A 454 -8.51 12.47 24.60
C PRO A 454 -9.87 13.19 24.57
N HIS A 455 -9.89 14.47 24.19
CA HIS A 455 -11.10 15.31 24.19
C HIS A 455 -11.68 15.53 22.78
N THR A 456 -11.25 14.71 21.81
CA THR A 456 -11.67 14.80 20.43
C THR A 456 -12.49 13.55 20.07
N HIS A 457 -13.79 13.72 19.83
CA HIS A 457 -14.71 12.58 19.61
C HIS A 457 -14.32 11.70 18.41
N ASN A 458 -13.68 12.28 17.39
CA ASN A 458 -13.17 11.59 16.19
C ASN A 458 -11.66 11.27 16.29
N SER A 459 -11.08 11.28 17.49
CA SER A 459 -9.67 10.93 17.69
C SER A 459 -9.37 9.51 17.23
N HIS A 460 -8.22 9.35 16.59
CA HIS A 460 -7.59 8.05 16.34
C HIS A 460 -6.41 7.87 17.30
N GLY A 461 -5.22 7.54 16.79
CA GLY A 461 -4.01 7.40 17.61
C GLY A 461 -3.39 6.01 17.63
N TYR A 462 -4.07 5.02 17.05
CA TYR A 462 -3.63 3.61 17.07
C TYR A 462 -3.48 3.02 15.67
N THR A 463 -3.53 3.85 14.63
CA THR A 463 -3.34 3.39 13.25
C THR A 463 -1.90 2.90 13.06
N ASP A 464 -1.72 1.70 12.51
CA ASP A 464 -0.38 1.14 12.28
C ASP A 464 0.38 2.01 11.26
N VAL A 465 1.61 2.40 11.63
CA VAL A 465 2.51 3.22 10.80
C VAL A 465 2.72 2.65 9.39
N ARG A 466 2.66 1.33 9.20
CA ARG A 466 2.80 0.69 7.90
C ARG A 466 1.60 0.94 6.99
N VAL A 467 0.41 1.11 7.55
CA VAL A 467 -0.80 1.46 6.78
C VAL A 467 -0.64 2.87 6.22
N ILE A 468 -0.20 3.81 7.05
CA ILE A 468 0.04 5.20 6.62
C ILE A 468 1.19 5.28 5.61
N GLU A 469 2.30 4.57 5.85
CA GLU A 469 3.42 4.50 4.90
C GLU A 469 3.00 3.98 3.53
N ASN A 470 2.19 2.92 3.49
CA ASN A 470 1.68 2.36 2.23
C ASN A 470 0.72 3.34 1.54
N LEU A 471 -0.19 3.96 2.29
CA LEU A 471 -1.13 4.96 1.75
C LEU A 471 -0.37 6.11 1.07
N TRP A 472 0.68 6.63 1.70
CA TRP A 472 1.48 7.71 1.12
C TRP A 472 2.28 7.25 -0.10
N ARG A 473 2.81 6.01 -0.10
CA ARG A 473 3.51 5.44 -1.27
C ARG A 473 2.58 5.22 -2.45
N ASP A 474 1.40 4.66 -2.22
CA ASP A 474 0.42 4.39 -3.28
C ASP A 474 -0.04 5.70 -3.91
N ARG A 475 -0.27 6.73 -3.09
CA ARG A 475 -0.59 8.07 -3.57
C ARG A 475 0.55 8.67 -4.39
N PHE A 476 1.81 8.55 -3.94
CA PHE A 476 2.97 9.03 -4.70
C PHE A 476 3.06 8.36 -6.07
N LEU A 477 2.91 7.03 -6.12
CA LEU A 477 2.99 6.26 -7.36
C LEU A 477 1.90 6.66 -8.35
N TRP A 478 0.65 6.83 -7.87
CA TRP A 478 -0.44 7.29 -8.71
C TRP A 478 -0.18 8.70 -9.26
N ILE A 479 0.21 9.66 -8.40
CA ILE A 479 0.54 11.03 -8.82
C ILE A 479 1.68 11.03 -9.85
N ARG A 480 2.73 10.25 -9.61
CA ARG A 480 3.87 10.12 -10.52
C ARG A 480 3.46 9.64 -11.91
N GLU A 481 2.54 8.70 -11.99
CA GLU A 481 2.10 8.11 -13.26
C GLU A 481 1.08 8.98 -14.03
N ASN A 482 0.29 9.78 -13.31
CA ASN A 482 -0.90 10.42 -13.87
C ASN A 482 -0.81 11.96 -13.94
N GLU A 483 0.10 12.60 -13.19
CA GLU A 483 0.13 14.06 -13.05
C GLU A 483 1.39 14.70 -13.66
N GLU A 484 1.23 15.91 -14.20
CA GLU A 484 2.30 16.68 -14.84
C GLU A 484 2.85 17.79 -13.93
N ASN A 485 4.15 17.73 -13.62
CA ASN A 485 4.83 18.62 -12.66
C ASN A 485 4.16 18.70 -11.26
N PRO A 486 3.79 17.57 -10.65
CA PRO A 486 3.05 17.59 -9.39
C PRO A 486 3.91 18.01 -8.19
N VAL A 487 3.21 18.43 -7.14
CA VAL A 487 3.70 18.59 -5.77
C VAL A 487 3.20 17.43 -4.93
N PHE A 488 4.10 16.84 -4.16
CA PHE A 488 3.78 15.79 -3.20
C PHE A 488 4.03 16.29 -1.77
N PRO A 489 2.99 16.73 -1.05
CA PRO A 489 3.16 17.23 0.31
C PRO A 489 3.35 16.08 1.30
N VAL A 490 4.22 16.27 2.29
CA VAL A 490 4.40 15.39 3.44
C VAL A 490 4.36 16.27 4.68
N LEU A 491 3.30 16.17 5.47
CA LEU A 491 3.14 16.90 6.72
C LEU A 491 3.47 16.02 7.92
N MET A 492 4.25 16.59 8.83
CA MET A 492 4.75 15.96 10.04
C MET A 492 4.51 16.88 11.23
N HIS A 493 4.28 16.32 12.42
CA HIS A 493 4.25 17.08 13.66
C HIS A 493 5.26 16.48 14.64
N PRO A 494 6.15 17.26 15.30
CA PRO A 494 7.07 16.72 16.31
C PRO A 494 6.34 15.96 17.43
N ASP A 495 5.09 16.33 17.71
CA ASP A 495 4.14 15.65 18.59
C ASP A 495 3.98 14.17 18.23
N THR A 496 3.81 13.88 16.94
CA THR A 496 3.51 12.53 16.42
C THR A 496 4.73 11.89 15.75
N SER A 497 5.26 12.55 14.72
CA SER A 497 6.47 12.17 13.99
C SER A 497 7.71 12.01 14.88
N GLY A 498 7.76 12.68 16.05
CA GLY A 498 8.84 12.53 17.02
C GLY A 498 8.81 11.22 17.82
N MET A 499 7.69 10.50 17.82
CA MET A 499 7.54 9.22 18.53
C MET A 499 8.41 8.13 17.91
N ALA A 500 8.94 7.24 18.75
CA ALA A 500 9.97 6.27 18.35
C ALA A 500 9.51 5.29 17.24
N HIS A 501 8.23 4.92 17.23
CA HIS A 501 7.67 4.02 16.22
C HIS A 501 7.28 4.74 14.92
N VAL A 502 6.93 6.04 14.99
CA VAL A 502 6.56 6.87 13.83
C VAL A 502 7.80 7.41 13.11
N ILE A 503 8.82 7.88 13.82
CA ILE A 503 10.01 8.45 13.18
C ILE A 503 10.72 7.47 12.25
N GLY A 504 10.73 6.18 12.60
CA GLY A 504 11.29 5.13 11.75
C GLY A 504 10.50 4.92 10.45
N MET A 505 9.19 5.16 10.46
CA MET A 505 8.34 5.15 9.25
C MET A 505 8.71 6.31 8.33
N LEU A 506 8.84 7.52 8.87
CA LEU A 506 9.17 8.72 8.10
C LEU A 506 10.57 8.63 7.50
N GLU A 507 11.54 8.10 8.25
CA GLU A 507 12.88 7.88 7.72
C GLU A 507 12.86 6.90 6.52
N ARG A 508 12.10 5.81 6.60
CA ARG A 508 11.91 4.87 5.47
C ARG A 508 11.23 5.54 4.28
N LEU A 509 10.17 6.32 4.52
CA LEU A 509 9.43 6.95 3.45
C LEU A 509 10.25 8.04 2.75
N LEU A 510 10.85 8.97 3.50
CA LEU A 510 11.66 10.04 2.93
C LEU A 510 12.90 9.48 2.23
N GLY A 511 13.51 8.43 2.79
CA GLY A 511 14.58 7.67 2.13
C GLY A 511 14.12 7.02 0.82
N TRP A 512 12.93 6.44 0.80
CA TRP A 512 12.32 5.86 -0.41
C TRP A 512 12.02 6.94 -1.47
N LEU A 513 11.44 8.09 -1.07
CA LEU A 513 11.21 9.23 -1.98
C LEU A 513 12.51 9.74 -2.59
N LYS A 514 13.57 9.87 -1.78
CA LYS A 514 14.91 10.24 -2.26
C LYS A 514 15.50 9.20 -3.22
N GLY A 515 15.13 7.93 -3.06
CA GLY A 515 15.56 6.83 -3.93
C GLY A 515 15.14 6.96 -5.40
N TRP A 516 14.17 7.82 -5.70
CA TRP A 516 13.73 8.11 -7.08
C TRP A 516 14.66 9.07 -7.84
N GLY A 517 15.72 9.58 -7.19
CA GLY A 517 16.78 10.35 -7.85
C GLY A 517 16.27 11.62 -8.53
N ASP A 518 16.69 11.84 -9.78
CA ASP A 518 16.43 13.08 -10.54
C ASP A 518 14.95 13.33 -10.86
N GLU A 519 14.08 12.33 -10.68
CA GLU A 519 12.62 12.51 -10.83
C GLU A 519 12.02 13.33 -9.68
N VAL A 520 12.71 13.41 -8.54
CA VAL A 520 12.21 14.00 -7.30
C VAL A 520 13.09 15.16 -6.85
N GLU A 521 12.46 16.23 -6.38
CA GLU A 521 13.16 17.39 -5.81
C GLU A 521 12.47 17.82 -4.51
N PHE A 522 13.24 17.84 -3.42
CA PHE A 522 12.76 18.35 -2.14
C PHE A 522 12.88 19.87 -2.14
N CYS A 523 11.76 20.55 -1.90
CA CYS A 523 11.65 22.00 -1.91
C CYS A 523 11.12 22.52 -0.58
N GLN A 524 11.58 23.70 -0.20
CA GLN A 524 10.85 24.51 0.77
C GLN A 524 9.53 24.95 0.11
N THR A 525 8.46 25.04 0.90
CA THR A 525 7.12 25.38 0.42
C THR A 525 7.09 26.72 -0.33
N GLY A 526 7.85 27.73 0.12
CA GLY A 526 7.98 29.00 -0.57
C GLY A 526 8.66 28.90 -1.95
N GLU A 527 9.57 27.96 -2.16
CA GLU A 527 10.17 27.72 -3.48
C GLU A 527 9.13 27.16 -4.46
N ILE A 528 8.23 26.30 -3.98
CA ILE A 528 7.12 25.75 -4.78
C ILE A 528 6.16 26.87 -5.16
N ALA A 529 5.79 27.73 -4.22
CA ALA A 529 4.91 28.86 -4.49
C ALA A 529 5.49 29.82 -5.54
N ARG A 530 6.77 30.20 -5.41
CA ARG A 530 7.46 31.05 -6.38
C ARG A 530 7.63 30.39 -7.73
N TRP A 531 7.94 29.09 -7.77
CA TRP A 531 7.97 28.33 -9.01
C TRP A 531 6.61 28.38 -9.72
N TYR A 532 5.52 28.08 -9.01
CA TYR A 532 4.19 28.07 -9.60
C TYR A 532 3.79 29.44 -10.14
N ARG A 533 4.07 30.51 -9.37
CA ARG A 533 3.83 31.90 -9.78
C ARG A 533 4.69 32.34 -10.97
N ALA A 534 5.89 31.80 -11.14
CA ALA A 534 6.72 32.13 -12.31
C ALA A 534 6.20 31.51 -13.63
N GLN A 535 5.32 30.51 -13.54
CA GLN A 535 4.75 29.80 -14.69
C GLN A 535 3.36 30.31 -15.10
N HIS A 536 2.71 31.17 -14.30
CA HIS A 536 1.30 31.56 -14.44
C HIS A 536 1.06 33.03 -14.09
#